data_AF-A0A6V7VLJ4-F1
#
_entry.id   AF-A0A6V7VLJ4-F1
#
_cell.length_a   1.000
_cell.length_b   1.000
_cell.length_c   1.000
_cell.angle_alpha   90.00
_cell.angle_beta   90.00
_cell.angle_gamma   90.00
#
_symmetry.space_group_name_H-M   'P 1'
#
loop_
_entity.id
_entity.type
_entity.pdbx_description
1 polymer ?
#
loop_
_entity_poly.entity_id
_entity_poly.type
_entity_poly.pdbx_seq_one_letter_code
_entity_poly.pdbx_strand_id
1 'polypeptide(L)'
;MQVTEHAQCQISSRSSKPFSILPYGYVCVVPALYNDTILLRFQVKDQRKPVLFIGYLSEPLYLVGISDLTPRFAFVPWWIPRIFELFSSYLITFSLAMGVLNAVPCYGLDGQFISNTVVNYFFQNLSASLRRQIEKLITFCGTFILCSNILFGLVKSMAY
;
A
#
# COMPACT_ATOMS: atom_id res chain seq x y z
N MET A 1 -5.36 -16.45 -16.61
CA MET A 1 -4.91 -17.83 -16.34
C MET A 1 -5.09 -18.65 -17.60
N GLN A 2 -4.03 -18.90 -18.36
CA GLN A 2 -4.09 -19.75 -19.56
C GLN A 2 -2.77 -20.50 -19.67
N VAL A 3 -2.86 -21.83 -19.77
CA VAL A 3 -1.74 -22.73 -20.02
C VAL A 3 -1.95 -23.29 -21.41
N THR A 4 -1.31 -22.69 -22.40
CA THR A 4 -0.98 -23.33 -23.69
C THR A 4 0.55 -23.44 -23.63
N GLU A 5 1.20 -24.60 -23.58
CA GLU A 5 1.36 -25.55 -24.71
C GLU A 5 1.84 -26.95 -24.23
N HIS A 6 1.39 -27.44 -23.07
CA HIS A 6 1.67 -28.84 -22.67
C HIS A 6 0.38 -29.60 -22.40
N ALA A 7 0.22 -30.76 -23.04
CA ALA A 7 -0.94 -31.63 -22.90
C ALA A 7 -1.14 -31.98 -21.42
N GLN A 8 -2.28 -31.56 -20.85
CA GLN A 8 -2.64 -32.01 -19.51
C GLN A 8 -2.89 -33.52 -19.56
N CYS A 9 -2.24 -34.27 -18.68
CA CYS A 9 -2.62 -35.66 -18.50
C CYS A 9 -4.02 -35.72 -17.88
N GLN A 10 -5.03 -36.05 -18.67
CA GLN A 10 -6.34 -36.39 -18.14
C GLN A 10 -6.31 -37.83 -17.63
N ILE A 11 -5.75 -38.04 -16.43
CA ILE A 11 -5.86 -39.32 -15.74
C ILE A 11 -7.24 -39.32 -15.06
N SER A 12 -8.19 -40.06 -15.62
CA SER A 12 -9.45 -40.37 -14.95
C SER A 12 -9.13 -41.00 -13.58
N SER A 13 -9.73 -40.47 -12.51
CA SER A 13 -9.48 -40.81 -11.09
C SER A 13 -9.69 -42.29 -10.72
N ARG A 14 -9.97 -43.16 -11.69
CA ARG A 14 -10.27 -44.59 -11.53
C ARG A 14 -9.16 -45.54 -11.98
N SER A 15 -8.07 -45.04 -12.58
CA SER A 15 -7.03 -45.90 -13.14
C SER A 15 -5.81 -46.00 -12.22
N SER A 16 -5.75 -47.09 -11.46
CA SER A 16 -4.62 -47.53 -10.63
C SER A 16 -3.44 -48.08 -11.46
N LYS A 17 -3.10 -47.41 -12.56
CA LYS A 17 -1.90 -47.72 -13.36
C LYS A 17 -0.98 -46.50 -13.39
N PRO A 18 0.21 -46.57 -12.75
CA PRO A 18 1.11 -45.43 -12.58
C PRO A 18 1.85 -45.02 -13.86
N PHE A 19 1.52 -45.62 -15.01
CA PHE A 19 2.30 -45.47 -16.24
C PHE A 19 1.38 -45.50 -17.47
N SER A 20 1.08 -44.31 -17.99
CA SER A 20 0.43 -44.12 -19.29
C SER A 20 1.42 -43.37 -20.17
N ILE A 21 2.00 -44.04 -21.16
CA ILE A 21 2.88 -43.41 -22.15
C ILE A 21 1.98 -42.58 -23.09
N LEU A 22 2.19 -41.28 -23.14
CA LEU A 22 1.54 -40.43 -24.15
C LEU A 22 2.22 -40.64 -25.51
N PRO A 23 1.51 -40.43 -26.64
CA PRO A 23 2.17 -40.33 -27.94
C PRO A 23 3.26 -39.25 -27.86
N TYR A 24 4.39 -39.49 -28.51
CA TYR A 24 5.65 -38.70 -28.45
C TYR A 24 6.65 -39.04 -27.32
N GLY A 25 6.46 -40.12 -26.55
CA GLY A 25 7.46 -40.58 -25.57
C GLY A 25 7.45 -39.79 -24.25
N TYR A 26 6.41 -39.00 -24.01
CA TYR A 26 6.19 -38.35 -22.72
C TYR A 26 5.55 -39.32 -21.73
N VAL A 27 6.05 -39.31 -20.49
CA VAL A 27 5.49 -40.10 -19.39
C VAL A 27 4.75 -39.16 -18.45
N CYS A 28 3.51 -39.52 -18.13
CA CYS A 28 2.80 -38.79 -17.08
C CYS A 28 3.33 -39.19 -15.71
N VAL A 29 3.82 -38.21 -14.96
CA VAL A 29 4.31 -38.40 -13.59
C VAL A 29 3.45 -37.60 -12.63
N VAL A 30 3.02 -38.25 -11.55
CA VAL A 30 2.39 -37.57 -10.42
C VAL A 30 3.47 -37.37 -9.37
N PRO A 31 3.78 -36.14 -8.96
CA PRO A 31 4.78 -35.90 -7.93
C PRO A 31 4.31 -36.51 -6.61
N ALA A 32 5.21 -37.20 -5.91
CA ALA A 32 4.97 -37.66 -4.55
C ALA A 32 5.09 -36.46 -3.60
N LEU A 33 3.96 -35.83 -3.27
CA LEU A 33 3.92 -34.77 -2.26
C LEU A 33 4.01 -35.42 -0.87
N TYR A 34 4.95 -34.95 -0.06
CA TYR A 34 5.01 -35.28 1.36
C TYR A 34 4.14 -34.28 2.13
N ASN A 35 3.61 -34.66 3.30
CA ASN A 35 2.67 -33.85 4.07
C ASN A 35 3.06 -32.36 4.12
N ASP A 36 2.09 -31.49 3.88
CA ASP A 36 2.18 -30.02 3.86
C ASP A 36 3.09 -29.38 2.79
N THR A 37 3.72 -30.18 1.92
CA THR A 37 4.40 -29.66 0.73
C THR A 37 3.44 -29.46 -0.42
N ILE A 38 3.67 -28.41 -1.21
CA ILE A 38 2.88 -28.10 -2.39
C ILE A 38 3.77 -28.00 -3.63
N LEU A 39 3.17 -28.28 -4.79
CA LEU A 39 3.81 -28.05 -6.08
C LEU A 39 3.48 -26.62 -6.56
N LEU A 40 4.49 -25.77 -6.65
CA LEU A 40 4.40 -24.44 -7.23
C LEU A 40 4.97 -24.42 -8.64
N ARG A 41 4.34 -23.65 -9.53
CA ARG A 41 4.79 -23.43 -10.89
C ARG A 41 5.09 -21.95 -11.10
N PHE A 42 6.36 -21.64 -11.32
CA PHE A 42 6.80 -20.30 -11.67
C PHE A 42 6.91 -20.14 -13.18
N GLN A 43 6.30 -19.08 -13.70
CA GLN A 43 6.47 -18.65 -15.08
C GLN A 43 7.40 -17.44 -15.09
N VAL A 44 8.59 -17.60 -15.67
CA VAL A 44 9.59 -16.54 -15.74
C VAL A 44 9.45 -15.84 -17.09
N LYS A 45 9.42 -14.50 -17.08
CA LYS A 45 9.43 -13.69 -18.30
C LYS A 45 10.69 -14.05 -19.12
N ASP A 46 10.52 -14.26 -20.42
CA ASP A 46 11.58 -14.67 -21.36
C ASP A 46 12.08 -16.12 -21.27
N GLN A 47 11.47 -16.98 -20.43
CA GLN A 47 11.75 -18.42 -20.43
C GLN A 47 10.55 -19.24 -20.92
N ARG A 48 10.79 -20.14 -21.90
CA ARG A 48 9.76 -21.05 -22.42
C ARG A 48 9.42 -22.20 -21.46
N LYS A 49 10.37 -22.58 -20.59
CA LYS A 49 10.19 -23.71 -19.67
C LYS A 49 9.78 -23.19 -18.30
N PRO A 50 8.64 -23.62 -17.73
CA PRO A 50 8.25 -23.24 -16.38
C PRO A 50 9.19 -23.90 -15.36
N VAL A 51 9.48 -23.19 -14.27
CA VAL A 51 10.23 -23.74 -13.14
C VAL A 51 9.23 -24.33 -12.15
N LEU A 52 9.45 -25.59 -11.77
CA LEU A 52 8.64 -26.30 -10.78
C LEU A 52 9.38 -26.29 -9.45
N PHE A 53 8.67 -25.94 -8.39
CA PHE A 53 9.18 -25.95 -7.03
C PHE A 53 8.30 -26.86 -6.17
N ILE A 54 8.94 -27.70 -5.36
CA ILE A 54 8.27 -28.61 -4.42
C ILE A 54 8.82 -28.27 -3.04
N GLY A 55 7.95 -27.84 -2.13
CA GLY A 55 8.35 -27.42 -0.79
C GLY A 55 7.19 -26.79 -0.04
N TYR A 56 7.50 -26.09 1.06
CA TYR A 56 6.52 -25.33 1.81
C TYR A 56 6.22 -24.01 1.13
N LEU A 57 4.97 -23.54 1.20
CA LEU A 57 4.58 -22.26 0.59
C LEU A 57 5.30 -21.05 1.22
N SER A 58 5.70 -21.16 2.50
CA SER A 58 6.39 -20.11 3.25
C SER A 58 7.79 -19.79 2.73
N GLU A 59 8.52 -20.78 2.20
CA GLU A 59 9.88 -20.62 1.71
C GLU A 59 9.96 -19.64 0.53
N PRO A 60 9.24 -19.85 -0.60
CA PRO A 60 9.27 -18.91 -1.71
C PRO A 60 8.64 -17.56 -1.34
N LEU A 61 7.61 -17.54 -0.49
CA LEU A 61 6.99 -16.28 -0.01
C LEU A 61 7.98 -15.38 0.74
N TYR A 62 8.91 -15.97 1.48
CA TYR A 62 9.95 -15.22 2.20
C TYR A 62 11.09 -14.76 1.26
N LEU A 63 11.39 -15.55 0.22
CA LEU A 63 12.50 -15.30 -0.70
C LEU A 63 12.16 -14.30 -1.82
N VAL A 64 10.88 -14.15 -2.18
CA VAL A 64 10.46 -13.32 -3.32
C VAL A 64 9.70 -12.08 -2.87
N GLY A 65 10.06 -10.93 -3.45
CA GLY A 65 9.26 -9.72 -3.34
C GLY A 65 8.04 -9.82 -4.26
N ILE A 66 6.84 -9.86 -3.67
CA ILE A 66 5.60 -9.81 -4.44
C ILE A 66 5.30 -8.33 -4.74
N SER A 67 5.08 -8.02 -6.01
CA SER A 67 4.65 -6.69 -6.46
C SER A 67 3.37 -6.83 -7.27
N ASP A 68 2.36 -6.03 -6.93
CA ASP A 68 1.07 -6.01 -7.64
C ASP A 68 1.17 -5.28 -9.00
N LEU A 69 2.26 -4.55 -9.23
CA LEU A 69 2.47 -3.72 -10.41
C LEU A 69 3.56 -4.32 -11.29
N THR A 70 3.20 -4.66 -12.53
CA THR A 70 4.16 -5.15 -13.53
C THR A 70 4.37 -4.10 -14.63
N PRO A 71 5.61 -3.77 -15.00
CA PRO A 71 5.88 -2.82 -16.07
C PRO A 71 5.42 -3.40 -17.42
N ARG A 72 4.44 -2.73 -18.04
CA ARG A 72 3.93 -3.11 -19.37
C ARG A 72 4.95 -2.86 -20.48
N PHE A 73 5.75 -1.81 -20.33
CA PHE A 73 6.74 -1.41 -21.31
C PHE A 73 8.14 -1.88 -20.91
N ALA A 74 8.88 -2.46 -21.86
CA ALA A 74 10.23 -2.98 -21.62
C ALA A 74 11.26 -1.88 -21.26
N PHE A 75 10.98 -0.63 -21.60
CA PHE A 75 11.86 0.50 -21.25
C PHE A 75 11.69 0.98 -19.80
N VAL A 76 10.57 0.64 -19.14
CA VAL A 76 10.30 1.07 -17.77
C VAL A 76 10.90 0.06 -16.80
N PRO A 77 11.85 0.48 -15.94
CA PRO A 77 12.37 -0.39 -14.90
C PRO A 77 11.29 -0.85 -13.92
N TRP A 78 11.45 -2.06 -13.38
CA TRP A 78 10.49 -2.69 -12.48
C TRP A 78 10.21 -1.90 -11.18
N TRP A 79 11.12 -1.02 -10.77
CA TRP A 79 11.01 -0.23 -9.54
C TRP A 79 10.24 1.09 -9.72
N ILE A 80 10.09 1.59 -10.95
CA ILE A 80 9.42 2.88 -11.21
C ILE A 80 7.94 2.87 -10.82
N PRO A 81 7.12 1.86 -11.18
CA PRO A 81 5.72 1.82 -10.75
C PRO A 81 5.58 1.87 -9.23
N ARG A 82 6.47 1.17 -8.51
CA ARG A 82 6.48 1.13 -7.05
C ARG A 82 6.82 2.48 -6.44
N ILE A 83 7.81 3.20 -6.98
CA ILE A 83 8.14 4.55 -6.52
C ILE A 83 6.99 5.50 -6.78
N PHE A 84 6.39 5.45 -7.97
CA PHE A 84 5.28 6.35 -8.32
C PHE A 84 4.06 6.14 -7.44
N GLU A 85 3.72 4.88 -7.13
CA GLU A 85 2.68 4.51 -6.18
C GLU A 85 2.94 5.13 -4.80
N LEU A 86 4.14 4.88 -4.23
CA LEU A 86 4.51 5.41 -2.92
C LEU A 86 4.51 6.95 -2.93
N PHE A 87 5.14 7.55 -3.93
CA PHE A 87 5.28 8.99 -4.03
C PHE A 87 3.92 9.68 -4.12
N SER A 88 3.02 9.16 -4.96
CA SER A 88 1.66 9.72 -5.09
C SER A 88 0.88 9.58 -3.78
N SER A 89 0.97 8.44 -3.11
CA SER A 89 0.34 8.22 -1.81
C SER A 89 0.85 9.20 -0.76
N TYR A 90 2.17 9.37 -0.66
CA TYR A 90 2.79 10.33 0.25
C TYR A 90 2.42 11.77 -0.10
N LEU A 91 2.40 12.15 -1.37
CA LEU A 91 1.97 13.50 -1.79
C LEU A 91 0.53 13.78 -1.38
N ILE A 92 -0.38 12.83 -1.58
CA ILE A 92 -1.79 12.99 -1.20
C ILE A 92 -1.91 13.15 0.32
N THR A 93 -1.30 12.25 1.09
CA THR A 93 -1.36 12.31 2.56
C THR A 93 -0.71 13.58 3.09
N PHE A 94 0.45 13.96 2.57
CA PHE A 94 1.17 15.16 3.00
C PHE A 94 0.41 16.43 2.66
N SER A 95 -0.14 16.53 1.44
CA SER A 95 -0.94 17.68 1.02
C SER A 95 -2.22 17.81 1.85
N LEU A 96 -2.87 16.68 2.16
CA LEU A 96 -4.04 16.66 3.02
C LEU A 96 -3.68 17.10 4.45
N ALA A 97 -2.57 16.60 5.00
CA ALA A 97 -2.10 17.00 6.33
C ALA A 97 -1.78 18.49 6.40
N MET A 98 -1.05 19.04 5.41
CA MET A 98 -0.76 20.47 5.32
C MET A 98 -2.02 21.31 5.13
N GLY A 99 -2.98 20.84 4.32
CA GLY A 99 -4.27 21.51 4.14
C GLY A 99 -5.06 21.59 5.45
N VAL A 100 -5.12 20.49 6.21
CA VAL A 100 -5.76 20.47 7.53
C VAL A 100 -5.01 21.40 8.49
N LEU A 101 -3.68 21.36 8.52
CA LEU A 101 -2.85 22.22 9.38
C LEU A 101 -3.10 23.70 9.08
N ASN A 102 -3.16 24.09 7.81
CA ASN A 102 -3.47 25.46 7.38
C ASN A 102 -4.89 25.90 7.78
N ALA A 103 -5.85 24.97 7.88
CA ALA A 103 -7.20 25.28 8.32
C ALA A 103 -7.36 25.46 9.84
N VAL A 104 -6.38 25.04 10.64
CA VAL A 104 -6.40 25.18 12.11
C VAL A 104 -6.32 26.66 12.51
N PRO A 105 -7.16 27.15 13.43
CA PRO A 105 -7.10 28.53 13.90
C PRO A 105 -5.88 28.75 14.81
N CYS A 106 -4.74 29.06 14.20
CA CYS A 106 -3.47 29.30 14.86
C CYS A 106 -2.79 30.53 14.25
N TYR A 107 -1.95 31.22 15.02
CA TYR A 107 -1.23 32.39 14.53
C TYR A 107 -0.31 32.02 13.36
N GLY A 108 -0.38 32.82 12.28
CA GLY A 108 0.47 32.64 11.10
C GLY A 108 -0.03 31.60 10.08
N LEU A 109 -1.20 31.00 10.31
CA LEU A 109 -1.86 30.05 9.39
C LEU A 109 -3.15 30.66 8.83
N ASP A 110 -3.59 30.17 7.66
CA ASP A 110 -4.80 30.65 6.98
C ASP A 110 -6.07 30.49 7.84
N GLY A 111 -6.07 29.52 8.76
CA GLY A 111 -7.14 29.26 9.71
C GLY A 111 -7.46 30.43 10.63
N GLN A 112 -6.52 31.36 10.86
CA GLN A 112 -6.80 32.60 11.61
C GLN A 112 -7.86 33.46 10.89
N PHE A 113 -7.69 33.68 9.58
CA PHE A 113 -8.63 34.47 8.79
C PHE A 113 -9.96 33.75 8.55
N ILE A 114 -9.91 32.42 8.38
CA ILE A 114 -11.11 31.58 8.29
C ILE A 114 -11.91 31.71 9.59
N SER A 115 -11.26 31.55 10.74
CA SER A 115 -11.90 31.66 12.05
C SER A 115 -12.51 33.04 12.29
N ASN A 116 -11.80 34.12 11.93
CA ASN A 116 -12.33 35.48 12.03
C ASN A 116 -13.61 35.65 11.21
N THR A 117 -13.63 35.15 9.97
CA THR A 117 -14.80 35.22 9.08
C THR A 117 -15.97 34.43 9.65
N VAL A 118 -15.72 33.22 10.14
CA VAL A 118 -16.73 32.36 10.78
C VAL A 118 -17.30 33.04 12.03
N VAL A 119 -16.45 33.57 12.91
CA VAL A 119 -16.89 34.28 14.13
C VAL A 119 -17.72 35.51 13.76
N ASN A 120 -17.31 36.29 12.76
CA ASN A 120 -18.07 37.46 12.34
C ASN A 120 -19.44 37.11 11.75
N TYR A 121 -19.54 36.00 11.02
CA TYR A 121 -20.80 35.52 10.44
C TYR A 121 -21.76 34.99 11.51
N PHE A 122 -21.30 34.09 12.38
CA PHE A 122 -22.16 33.45 13.39
C PHE A 122 -22.49 34.38 14.56
N PHE A 123 -21.57 35.25 14.98
CA PHE A 123 -21.74 36.13 16.14
C PHE A 123 -22.10 37.56 15.75
N GLN A 124 -22.81 37.74 14.63
CA GLN A 124 -23.20 39.05 14.09
C GLN A 124 -24.07 39.93 15.02
N ASN A 125 -24.62 39.36 16.09
CA ASN A 125 -25.42 40.10 17.09
C ASN A 125 -24.61 40.53 18.33
N LEU A 126 -23.35 40.05 18.47
CA LEU A 126 -22.50 40.41 19.61
C LEU A 126 -21.73 41.71 19.36
N SER A 127 -21.30 42.37 20.44
CA SER A 127 -20.47 43.58 20.35
C SER A 127 -19.12 43.29 19.68
N ALA A 128 -18.59 44.28 18.97
CA ALA A 128 -17.32 44.14 18.25
C ALA A 128 -16.13 43.80 19.17
N SER A 129 -16.14 44.27 20.42
CA SER A 129 -15.10 43.95 21.41
C SER A 129 -15.13 42.48 21.82
N LEU A 130 -16.32 41.91 22.03
CA LEU A 130 -16.48 40.53 22.46
C LEU A 130 -16.15 39.54 21.34
N ARG A 131 -16.48 39.87 20.07
CA ARG A 131 -16.03 39.07 18.91
C ARG A 131 -14.51 39.00 18.79
N ARG A 132 -13.84 40.15 18.94
CA ARG A 132 -12.36 40.21 18.93
C ARG A 132 -11.73 39.40 20.06
N GLN A 133 -12.37 39.35 21.24
CA GLN A 133 -11.92 38.51 22.35
C GLN A 133 -12.09 37.02 22.04
N ILE A 134 -13.23 36.63 21.45
CA ILE A 134 -13.50 35.25 21.02
C ILE A 134 -12.48 34.80 19.96
N GLU A 135 -12.28 35.61 18.92
CA GLU A 135 -11.30 35.33 17.86
C GLU A 135 -9.90 35.12 18.46
N LYS A 136 -9.43 36.05 19.30
CA LYS A 136 -8.13 35.94 19.98
C LYS A 136 -8.03 34.69 20.85
N LEU A 137 -9.09 34.34 21.59
CA LEU A 137 -9.12 33.16 22.44
C LEU A 137 -9.02 31.87 21.62
N ILE A 138 -9.77 31.78 20.51
CA ILE A 138 -9.74 30.62 19.61
C ILE A 138 -8.35 30.47 19.00
N THR A 139 -7.77 31.53 18.43
CA THR A 139 -6.44 31.49 17.82
C THR A 139 -5.34 31.19 18.84
N PHE A 140 -5.43 31.77 20.04
CA PHE A 140 -4.49 31.50 21.13
C PHE A 140 -4.55 30.04 21.59
N CYS A 141 -5.75 29.51 21.81
CA CYS A 141 -5.95 28.11 22.18
C CYS A 141 -5.41 27.15 21.11
N GLY A 142 -5.71 27.40 19.83
CA GLY A 142 -5.20 26.58 18.73
C GLY A 142 -3.67 26.60 18.65
N THR A 143 -3.06 27.77 18.81
CA THR A 143 -1.60 27.91 18.84
C THR A 143 -0.98 27.17 20.03
N PHE A 144 -1.57 27.28 21.21
CA PHE A 144 -1.10 26.61 22.42
C PHE A 144 -1.15 25.08 22.28
N ILE A 145 -2.25 24.54 21.76
CA ILE A 145 -2.40 23.11 21.50
C ILE A 145 -1.35 22.63 20.49
N LEU A 146 -1.16 23.36 19.39
CA LEU A 146 -0.18 23.01 18.35
C LEU A 146 1.25 23.01 18.91
N CYS A 147 1.66 24.10 19.58
CA CYS A 147 2.98 24.22 20.18
C CYS A 147 3.24 23.12 21.23
N SER A 148 2.24 22.80 22.05
CA SER A 148 2.37 21.74 23.05
C SER A 148 2.58 20.38 22.39
N ASN A 149 1.79 20.03 21.37
CA ASN A 149 1.94 18.77 20.64
C ASN A 149 3.31 18.66 19.96
N ILE A 150 3.80 19.74 19.34
CA ILE A 150 5.13 19.76 18.72
C ILE A 150 6.21 19.58 19.78
N LEU A 151 6.11 20.28 20.91
CA LEU A 151 7.08 20.17 22.00
C LEU A 151 7.12 18.75 22.59
N PHE A 152 5.96 18.16 22.89
CA PHE A 152 5.88 16.78 23.36
C PHE A 152 6.43 15.78 22.33
N GLY A 153 6.15 15.99 21.04
CA GLY A 153 6.69 15.18 19.95
C GLY A 153 8.22 15.26 19.87
N LEU A 154 8.78 16.46 19.96
CA LEU A 154 10.24 16.69 19.95
C LEU A 154 10.93 16.09 21.18
N VAL A 155 10.37 16.30 22.38
CA VAL A 155 10.90 15.72 23.62
C VAL A 155 10.89 14.19 23.54
N LYS A 156 9.78 13.59 23.07
CA LYS A 156 9.70 12.15 22.85
C LYS A 156 10.72 11.66 21.82
N SER A 157 10.94 12.41 20.75
CA SER A 157 11.92 12.07 19.71
C SER A 157 13.36 12.18 20.17
N MET A 158 13.67 13.01 21.17
CA MET A 158 15.03 13.13 21.73
C MET A 158 15.29 12.16 22.88
N ALA A 159 14.24 11.59 23.49
CA ALA A 159 14.34 10.62 24.58
C ALA A 159 14.48 9.16 24.11
N TYR A 160 14.40 8.90 22.79
CA TYR A 160 14.62 7.61 22.15
C TYR A 160 15.83 7.70 21.23
#